data_AF-A0A2M8PPT7-F1
#
_entry.id   AF-A0A2M8PPT7-F1
#
_cell.length_a   1.000
_cell.length_b   1.000
_cell.length_c   1.000
_cell.angle_alpha   90.00
_cell.angle_beta   90.00
_cell.angle_gamma   90.00
#
_symmetry.space_group_name_H-M   'P 1'
#
loop_
_entity.id
_entity.type
_entity.pdbx_description
1 polymer ?
#
loop_
_entity_poly.entity_id
_entity_poly.type
_entity_poly.pdbx_seq_one_letter_code
_entity_poly.pdbx_strand_id
1 'polypeptide(L)'
;AGVKIDLIIRGICCLRPAVPNISDNIHVRSIIGRFLEHSRIYYFHNNGEPVMYAGSADLMDRNLNRRVEVLFPIENPSIRQEILDSILRVQLADNVRARVLQPDGRWVRLMPSADERPLDSQEWAMKYSQVTARF
;
A
#
# COMPACT_ATOMS: atom_id res chain seq x y z
N ALA A 1 2.67 -1.48 -22.21
CA ALA A 1 1.48 -1.89 -21.43
C ALA A 1 1.13 -0.77 -20.45
N GLY A 2 -0.12 -0.31 -20.41
CA GLY A 2 -0.57 0.87 -19.64
C GLY A 2 -1.09 0.55 -18.23
N VAL A 3 -0.56 -0.49 -17.59
CA VAL A 3 -1.03 -0.93 -16.25
C VAL A 3 -0.60 0.09 -15.21
N LYS A 4 -1.56 0.55 -14.39
CA LYS A 4 -1.29 1.40 -13.23
C LYS A 4 -0.89 0.54 -12.02
N ILE A 5 0.19 0.91 -11.36
CA ILE A 5 0.74 0.17 -10.23
C ILE A 5 1.01 1.13 -9.09
N ASP A 6 0.40 0.87 -7.94
CA ASP A 6 0.66 1.58 -6.70
C ASP A 6 1.33 0.63 -5.70
N LEU A 7 2.49 1.05 -5.16
CA LEU A 7 3.26 0.27 -4.21
C LEU A 7 3.37 1.03 -2.88
N ILE A 8 3.03 0.34 -1.78
CA ILE A 8 3.19 0.84 -0.41
C ILE A 8 4.32 0.04 0.23
N ILE A 9 5.55 0.56 0.16
CA ILE A 9 6.78 -0.14 0.57
C ILE A 9 7.44 0.65 1.69
N ARG A 10 7.37 0.14 2.92
CA ARG A 10 8.01 0.76 4.11
C ARG A 10 9.53 0.59 4.15
N GLY A 11 10.02 -0.52 3.60
CA GLY A 11 11.41 -0.95 3.72
C GLY A 11 12.24 -0.64 2.47
N ILE A 12 13.03 -1.63 2.07
CA ILE A 12 13.90 -1.54 0.89
C ILE A 12 13.03 -1.54 -0.38
N CYS A 13 13.28 -0.58 -1.27
CA CYS A 13 12.72 -0.55 -2.61
C CYS A 13 13.84 -0.23 -3.62
N CYS A 14 14.15 -1.17 -4.50
CA CYS A 14 15.12 -0.98 -5.57
C CYS A 14 14.47 -0.48 -6.88
N LEU A 15 13.15 -0.43 -6.93
CA LEU A 15 12.40 0.05 -8.09
C LEU A 15 12.54 1.57 -8.19
N ARG A 16 12.78 2.05 -9.41
CA ARG A 16 12.81 3.48 -9.73
C ARG A 16 11.49 3.88 -10.40
N PRO A 17 10.56 4.55 -9.71
CA PRO A 17 9.26 4.92 -10.27
C PRO A 17 9.35 6.11 -11.23
N ALA A 18 8.32 6.29 -12.05
CA ALA A 18 8.14 7.43 -12.95
C ALA A 18 9.34 7.73 -13.87
N VAL A 19 10.01 6.67 -14.35
CA VAL A 19 11.03 6.78 -15.39
C VAL A 19 10.36 6.73 -16.77
N PRO A 20 10.58 7.74 -17.63
CA PRO A 20 10.03 7.81 -18.98
C PRO A 20 10.15 6.52 -19.77
N ASN A 21 9.02 6.02 -20.27
CA ASN A 21 8.84 4.81 -21.06
C ASN A 21 9.21 3.49 -20.35
N ILE A 22 9.50 3.53 -19.05
CA ILE A 22 9.92 2.35 -18.27
C ILE A 22 8.97 2.10 -17.10
N SER A 23 8.69 3.12 -16.30
CA SER A 23 7.90 3.00 -15.05
C SER A 23 6.94 4.18 -14.82
N ASP A 24 6.49 4.83 -15.90
CA ASP A 24 5.60 6.01 -15.87
C ASP A 24 4.31 5.78 -15.08
N ASN A 25 3.80 4.55 -15.09
CA ASN A 25 2.55 4.18 -14.43
C ASN A 25 2.75 3.57 -13.04
N ILE A 26 3.97 3.61 -12.51
CA ILE A 26 4.33 3.03 -11.21
C ILE A 26 4.57 4.14 -10.20
N HIS A 27 3.79 4.14 -9.13
CA HIS A 27 3.96 5.03 -7.99
C HIS A 27 4.39 4.23 -6.78
N VAL A 28 5.37 4.75 -6.04
CA VAL A 28 5.87 4.13 -4.82
C VAL A 28 5.75 5.12 -3.68
N ARG A 29 5.09 4.69 -2.60
CA ARG A 29 5.02 5.42 -1.34
C ARG A 29 5.45 4.54 -0.17
N SER A 30 5.85 5.20 0.91
CA SER A 30 6.17 4.60 2.19
C SER A 30 5.39 5.32 3.27
N ILE A 31 4.76 4.58 4.19
CA ILE A 31 4.11 5.15 5.36
C ILE A 31 5.00 4.87 6.56
N ILE A 32 5.47 5.95 7.21
CA ILE A 32 6.34 5.85 8.39
C ILE A 32 5.67 6.65 9.52
N GLY A 33 5.14 5.92 10.49
CA GLY A 33 4.47 6.46 11.66
C GLY A 33 4.85 5.72 12.93
N ARG A 34 3.91 5.65 13.87
CA ARG A 34 4.06 4.96 15.16
C ARG A 34 4.14 3.44 14.98
N PHE A 35 3.33 2.87 14.10
CA PHE A 35 3.29 1.43 13.86
C PHE A 35 4.16 1.05 12.67
N LEU A 36 4.66 -0.19 12.71
CA LEU A 36 5.42 -0.78 11.63
C LEU A 36 4.46 -1.44 10.66
N GLU A 37 4.35 -0.87 9.45
CA GLU A 37 3.57 -1.46 8.35
C GLU A 37 4.21 -2.79 7.93
N HIS A 38 3.66 -3.90 8.43
CA HIS A 38 4.16 -5.25 8.20
C HIS A 38 3.23 -6.10 7.32
N SER A 39 2.01 -5.64 7.09
CA SER A 39 1.03 -6.31 6.22
C SER A 39 1.58 -6.43 4.80
N ARG A 40 1.38 -7.59 4.18
CA ARG A 40 1.67 -7.84 2.76
C ARG A 40 0.37 -8.21 2.07
N ILE A 41 -0.12 -7.29 1.25
CA ILE A 41 -1.39 -7.40 0.54
C ILE A 41 -1.10 -7.15 -0.94
N TYR A 42 -1.64 -8.02 -1.80
CA TYR A 42 -1.54 -7.91 -3.24
C TYR A 42 -2.95 -7.77 -3.81
N TYR A 43 -3.23 -6.65 -4.47
CA TYR A 43 -4.51 -6.36 -5.10
C TYR A 43 -4.35 -6.26 -6.60
N PHE A 44 -5.18 -6.98 -7.34
CA PHE A 44 -5.24 -6.95 -8.79
C PHE A 44 -6.65 -6.56 -9.21
N HIS A 45 -6.78 -5.47 -9.98
CA HIS A 45 -8.10 -5.00 -10.43
C HIS A 45 -8.81 -5.99 -11.36
N ASN A 46 -8.04 -6.73 -12.18
CA ASN A 46 -8.52 -7.82 -13.02
C ASN A 46 -9.80 -7.49 -13.80
N ASN A 47 -9.76 -6.39 -14.57
CA ASN A 47 -10.85 -5.93 -15.43
C ASN A 47 -12.21 -5.78 -14.72
N GLY A 48 -12.22 -5.34 -13.45
CA GLY A 48 -13.44 -5.17 -12.67
C GLY A 48 -13.76 -6.35 -11.76
N GLU A 49 -13.04 -7.47 -11.87
CA GLU A 49 -13.23 -8.68 -11.06
C GLU A 49 -12.05 -8.88 -10.09
N PRO A 50 -11.93 -8.05 -9.03
CA PRO A 50 -10.69 -7.92 -8.28
C PRO A 50 -10.28 -9.19 -7.57
N VAL A 51 -8.99 -9.53 -7.68
CA VAL A 51 -8.37 -10.62 -6.92
C VAL A 51 -7.46 -10.01 -5.86
N MET A 52 -7.57 -10.51 -4.63
CA MET A 52 -6.76 -10.04 -3.51
C MET A 52 -6.12 -11.21 -2.78
N TYR A 53 -4.85 -11.04 -2.42
CA TYR A 53 -4.10 -11.98 -1.62
C TYR A 53 -3.47 -11.27 -0.42
N ALA A 54 -3.29 -12.01 0.66
CA ALA A 54 -2.46 -11.61 1.79
C ALA A 54 -1.52 -12.76 2.17
N GLY A 55 -0.41 -12.46 2.85
CA GLY A 55 0.54 -13.51 3.17
C GLY A 55 1.79 -13.06 3.90
N SER A 56 2.75 -13.98 3.99
CA SER A 56 3.99 -13.80 4.72
C SER A 56 5.13 -13.25 3.86
N ALA A 57 5.13 -13.51 2.55
CA ALA A 57 6.18 -13.09 1.62
C ALA A 57 6.10 -11.62 1.22
N ASP A 58 7.23 -10.93 1.27
CA ASP A 58 7.50 -9.75 0.42
C ASP A 58 8.14 -10.18 -0.92
N LEU A 59 8.30 -9.24 -1.86
CA LEU A 59 8.85 -9.49 -3.20
C LEU A 59 10.37 -9.45 -3.26
N MET A 60 11.04 -10.13 -2.32
CA MET A 60 12.50 -10.27 -2.30
C MET A 60 12.92 -11.69 -2.71
N ASP A 61 14.03 -11.82 -3.44
CA ASP A 61 14.55 -13.12 -3.94
C ASP A 61 14.57 -14.23 -2.87
N ARG A 62 15.07 -13.90 -1.67
CA ARG A 62 15.13 -14.84 -0.54
C ARG A 62 13.75 -15.39 -0.11
N ASN A 63 12.69 -14.61 -0.26
CA ASN A 63 11.34 -14.99 0.15
C ASN A 63 10.63 -15.75 -0.98
N LEU A 64 10.94 -15.43 -2.23
CA LEU A 64 10.35 -16.09 -3.40
C LEU A 64 10.99 -17.45 -3.71
N ASN A 65 12.29 -17.58 -3.49
CA ASN A 65 13.06 -18.73 -3.98
C ASN A 65 13.71 -19.59 -2.88
N ARG A 66 13.87 -19.05 -1.66
CA ARG A 66 14.70 -19.70 -0.61
C ARG A 66 13.98 -19.93 0.71
N ARG A 67 12.75 -19.46 0.86
CA ARG A 67 11.95 -19.62 2.08
C ARG A 67 10.63 -20.28 1.73
N VAL A 68 10.10 -21.01 2.71
CA VAL A 68 8.73 -21.48 2.67
C VAL A 68 7.86 -20.32 3.15
N GLU A 69 7.04 -19.79 2.25
CA GLU A 69 6.14 -18.69 2.50
C GLU A 69 4.71 -19.08 2.11
N VAL A 70 3.72 -18.41 2.68
CA VAL A 70 2.31 -18.62 2.35
C VAL A 70 1.72 -17.34 1.79
N LEU A 71 1.00 -17.48 0.68
CA LEU A 71 0.12 -16.48 0.11
C LEU A 71 -1.26 -17.11 -0.02
N PHE A 72 -2.28 -16.49 0.55
CA PHE A 72 -3.65 -17.00 0.51
C PHE A 72 -4.62 -15.97 -0.09
N PRO A 73 -5.63 -16.43 -0.84
CA PRO A 73 -6.62 -15.54 -1.42
C PRO A 73 -7.60 -15.04 -0.35
N ILE A 74 -8.09 -13.81 -0.53
CA ILE A 74 -9.22 -13.28 0.22
C ILE A 74 -10.48 -13.53 -0.62
N GLU A 75 -11.12 -14.68 -0.39
CA GLU A 75 -12.25 -15.14 -1.21
C GLU A 75 -13.54 -14.37 -0.90
N ASN A 76 -13.76 -14.02 0.37
CA ASN A 76 -14.97 -13.33 0.80
C ASN A 76 -14.99 -11.89 0.23
N PRO A 77 -15.99 -11.54 -0.62
CA PRO A 77 -16.06 -10.21 -1.21
C PRO A 77 -16.20 -9.07 -0.20
N SER A 78 -16.90 -9.28 0.93
CA SER A 78 -17.06 -8.23 1.93
C SER A 78 -15.75 -7.90 2.65
N ILE A 79 -14.95 -8.93 2.98
CA ILE A 79 -13.63 -8.76 3.58
C ILE A 79 -12.68 -8.07 2.60
N ARG A 80 -12.71 -8.48 1.32
CA ARG A 80 -11.90 -7.84 0.27
C ARG A 80 -12.26 -6.36 0.11
N GLN A 81 -13.55 -6.04 0.12
CA GLN A 81 -14.03 -4.66 0.03
C GLN A 81 -13.59 -3.83 1.26
N GLU A 82 -13.72 -4.41 2.45
CA GLU A 82 -13.27 -3.78 3.69
C GLU A 82 -11.76 -3.48 3.67
N ILE A 83 -10.92 -4.46 3.32
CA ILE A 83 -9.46 -4.25 3.18
C ILE A 83 -9.16 -3.16 2.14
N LEU A 84 -9.86 -3.15 1.02
CA LEU A 84 -9.66 -2.13 -0.01
C LEU A 84 -10.00 -0.74 0.52
N ASP A 85 -11.13 -0.59 1.21
CA ASP A 85 -11.67 0.70 1.63
C ASP A 85 -11.01 1.26 2.88
N SER A 86 -10.82 0.44 3.91
CA SER A 86 -10.33 0.90 5.20
C SER A 86 -8.82 0.76 5.37
N ILE A 87 -8.14 -0.05 4.55
CA ILE A 87 -6.68 -0.20 4.60
C ILE A 87 -6.03 0.44 3.37
N LEU A 88 -6.19 -0.17 2.19
CA LEU A 88 -5.41 0.23 1.01
C LEU A 88 -5.72 1.66 0.56
N ARG A 89 -7.01 2.02 0.43
CA ARG A 89 -7.41 3.38 0.00
C ARG A 89 -7.01 4.45 1.02
N VAL A 90 -7.15 4.16 2.32
CA VAL A 90 -6.73 5.11 3.38
C VAL A 90 -5.22 5.31 3.35
N GLN A 91 -4.43 4.25 3.21
CA GLN A 91 -2.98 4.35 3.09
C GLN A 91 -2.53 5.07 1.80
N LEU A 92 -3.23 4.85 0.69
CA LEU A 92 -3.00 5.59 -0.57
C LEU A 92 -3.48 7.05 -0.51
N ALA A 93 -4.33 7.41 0.45
CA ALA A 93 -4.78 8.78 0.69
C ALA A 93 -3.97 9.50 1.78
N ASP A 94 -3.10 8.80 2.52
CA ASP A 94 -2.26 9.42 3.55
C ASP A 94 -1.42 10.56 2.95
N ASN A 95 -1.57 11.76 3.52
CA ASN A 95 -0.85 12.96 3.13
C ASN A 95 -0.06 13.57 4.31
N VAL A 96 -0.01 12.89 5.46
CA VAL A 96 0.67 13.36 6.68
C VAL A 96 1.95 12.56 6.96
N ARG A 97 1.92 11.24 6.81
CA ARG A 97 3.04 10.31 7.09
C ARG A 97 3.65 9.72 5.83
N ALA A 98 2.92 9.75 4.72
CA ALA A 98 3.38 9.23 3.45
C ALA A 98 4.63 9.96 2.94
N ARG A 99 5.57 9.19 2.41
CA ARG A 99 6.72 9.64 1.63
C ARG A 99 6.63 9.02 0.25
N VAL A 100 6.77 9.80 -0.80
CA VAL A 100 6.76 9.32 -2.19
C VAL A 100 8.18 9.24 -2.71
N LEU A 101 8.52 8.11 -3.34
CA LEU A 101 9.81 7.91 -3.99
C LEU A 101 9.82 8.64 -5.32
N GLN A 102 10.79 9.51 -5.50
CA GLN A 102 10.99 10.28 -6.73
C GLN A 102 11.82 9.49 -7.75
N PRO A 103 11.78 9.85 -9.05
CA PRO A 103 12.62 9.23 -10.06
C PRO A 103 14.11 9.34 -9.78
N ASP A 104 14.59 10.27 -8.96
CA ASP A 104 16.01 10.37 -8.61
C ASP A 104 16.41 9.56 -7.36
N GLY A 105 15.47 8.76 -6.81
CA GLY A 105 15.68 7.94 -5.62
C GLY A 105 15.46 8.68 -4.30
N ARG A 106 15.14 9.97 -4.31
CA ARG A 106 14.83 10.71 -3.07
C ARG A 106 13.42 10.40 -2.58
N TRP A 107 13.27 10.31 -1.26
CA TRP A 107 11.98 10.20 -0.60
C TRP A 107 11.49 11.59 -0.17
N VAL A 108 10.34 12.02 -0.69
CA VAL A 108 9.72 13.31 -0.33
C VAL A 108 8.51 13.04 0.54
N ARG A 109 8.48 13.60 1.75
CA ARG A 109 7.31 13.50 2.63
C ARG A 109 6.20 14.39 2.06
N LEU A 110 4.99 13.84 1.95
CA LEU A 110 3.82 14.62 1.61
C LEU A 110 3.47 15.57 2.75
N MET A 111 3.01 16.75 2.38
CA MET A 111 2.39 17.68 3.30
C MET A 111 1.06 18.11 2.68
N PRO A 112 -0.05 18.07 3.45
CA PRO A 112 -1.33 18.52 2.92
C PRO A 112 -1.24 20.02 2.61
N SER A 113 -1.81 20.41 1.48
CA SER A 113 -2.04 21.82 1.15
C SER A 113 -3.13 22.42 2.04
N ALA A 114 -3.30 23.75 2.00
CA ALA A 114 -4.27 24.46 2.83
C ALA A 114 -5.72 23.99 2.60
N ASP A 115 -6.03 23.53 1.39
CA ASP A 115 -7.37 23.08 0.99
C ASP A 115 -7.58 21.58 1.20
N GLU A 116 -6.54 20.84 1.59
CA GLU A 116 -6.60 19.39 1.81
C GLU A 116 -6.81 19.05 3.27
N ARG A 117 -7.74 18.13 3.53
CA ARG A 117 -7.90 17.58 4.87
C ARG A 117 -6.68 16.71 5.21
N PRO A 118 -6.02 16.93 6.38
CA PRO A 118 -4.94 16.07 6.82
C PRO A 118 -5.46 14.67 7.12
N LEU A 119 -4.78 13.66 6.59
CA LEU A 119 -5.04 12.25 6.81
C LEU A 119 -3.73 11.53 7.19
N ASP A 120 -3.69 11.06 8.43
CA ASP A 120 -2.71 10.10 8.94
C ASP A 120 -3.42 8.73 9.00
N SER A 121 -2.98 7.77 8.18
CA SER A 121 -3.67 6.49 8.02
C SER A 121 -3.65 5.65 9.30
N GLN A 122 -2.61 5.77 10.12
CA GLN A 122 -2.47 4.99 11.35
C GLN A 122 -3.41 5.53 12.44
N GLU A 123 -3.48 6.85 12.59
CA GLU A 123 -4.45 7.50 13.48
C GLU A 123 -5.90 7.25 13.04
N TRP A 124 -6.14 7.28 11.73
CA TRP A 124 -7.45 6.93 11.17
C TRP A 124 -7.84 5.49 11.54
N ALA A 125 -6.93 4.52 11.33
CA ALA A 125 -7.18 3.11 11.60
C ALA A 125 -7.47 2.84 13.08
N MET A 126 -6.74 3.49 13.99
CA MET A 126 -7.01 3.41 15.43
C MET A 126 -8.43 3.86 15.77
N LYS A 127 -8.87 5.00 15.24
CA LYS A 127 -10.23 5.51 15.48
C LYS A 127 -11.29 4.63 14.86
N TYR A 128 -11.06 4.17 13.63
CA TYR A 128 -11.96 3.27 12.92
C TYR A 128 -12.18 1.98 13.71
N SER A 129 -11.11 1.33 14.19
CA SER A 129 -11.22 0.09 14.98
C SER A 129 -12.02 0.24 16.28
N GLN A 130 -11.97 1.40 16.94
CA GLN A 130 -12.71 1.66 18.17
C GLN A 130 -14.22 1.77 17.95
N VAL A 131 -14.64 2.16 16.74
CA VAL A 131 -16.05 2.26 16.36
C VAL A 131 -16.58 0.90 15.96
N THR A 132 -15.82 0.15 15.16
CA THR A 132 -16.25 -1.15 14.62
C THR A 132 -16.19 -2.28 15.67
N ALA A 133 -15.37 -2.15 16.71
CA ALA A 133 -15.26 -3.16 17.78
C ALA A 133 -16.33 -3.07 18.89
N ARG A 134 -17.37 -2.23 18.74
CA ARG A 134 -18.44 -2.04 19.74
C ARG A 134 -19.60 -3.04 19.63
N PHE A 135 -19.36 -4.24 19.13
CA PHE A 135 -20.35 -5.32 19.05
C PHE A 135 -20.03 -6.42 20.05
#